data_AF-W1Y6D8-F1
#
_entry.id   AF-W1Y6D8-F1
#
_cell.length_a   1.000
_cell.length_b   1.000
_cell.length_c   1.000
_cell.angle_alpha   90.00
_cell.angle_beta   90.00
_cell.angle_gamma   90.00
#
_symmetry.space_group_name_H-M   'P 1'
#
loop_
_entity.id
_entity.type
_entity.pdbx_description
1 polymer ?
#
loop_
_entity_poly.entity_id
_entity_poly.type
_entity_poly.pdbx_seq_one_letter_code
_entity_poly.pdbx_strand_id
1 'polypeptide(L)' 'GTAISLVEAHDHLLLGKVGRYIEEPIKARVIDELRPKTRAPSEKQTGKPSKKVLAKRAEKKKAKEKEKPRVK' A
#
# COMPACT_ATOMS: atom_id res chain seq x y z
N GLY A 1 -29.14 -3.67 -12.18
CA GLY A 1 -28.36 -2.53 -12.72
C GLY A 1 -26.89 -2.88 -12.71
N THR A 2 -26.06 -2.12 -13.42
CA THR A 2 -24.60 -2.34 -13.49
C THR A 2 -23.90 -1.17 -12.81
N ALA A 3 -23.04 -1.46 -11.81
CA ALA A 3 -22.22 -0.46 -11.14
C ALA A 3 -20.78 -0.54 -11.66
N ILE A 4 -20.23 0.60 -12.09
CA ILE A 4 -18.87 0.72 -12.62
C ILE A 4 -18.14 1.80 -11.82
N SER A 5 -17.00 1.45 -11.24
CA SER A 5 -16.12 2.41 -10.57
C SER A 5 -15.04 2.89 -11.54
N LEU A 6 -15.00 4.20 -11.81
CA LEU A 6 -13.86 4.85 -12.46
C LEU A 6 -12.93 5.32 -11.35
N VAL A 7 -11.70 4.80 -11.34
CA VAL A 7 -10.78 4.94 -10.21
C VAL A 7 -9.53 5.66 -10.67
N GLU A 8 -9.29 6.84 -10.11
CA GLU A 8 -8.01 7.53 -10.26
C GLU A 8 -6.99 7.06 -9.22
N ALA A 9 -5.72 7.42 -9.42
CA ALA A 9 -4.62 6.97 -8.56
C ALA A 9 -4.80 7.34 -7.09
N HIS A 10 -5.49 8.44 -6.78
CA HIS A 10 -5.74 8.89 -5.42
C HIS A 10 -6.80 8.04 -4.69
N ASP A 11 -7.73 7.43 -5.43
CA ASP A 11 -8.82 6.62 -4.89
C ASP A 11 -8.48 5.14 -4.71
N HIS A 12 -7.31 4.71 -5.20
CA HIS A 12 -6.93 3.30 -5.18
C HIS A 12 -6.96 2.69 -3.76
N LEU A 13 -6.60 3.48 -2.74
CA LEU A 13 -6.70 3.06 -1.33
C LEU A 13 -8.14 2.96 -0.82
N LEU A 14 -9.03 3.83 -1.31
CA LEU A 14 -10.45 3.80 -0.95
C LEU A 14 -11.12 2.59 -1.58
N LEU A 15 -10.81 2.25 -2.83
CA LEU A 15 -11.30 1.05 -3.50
C LEU A 15 -11.00 -0.21 -2.68
N GLY A 16 -9.77 -0.34 -2.15
CA GLY A 16 -9.41 -1.47 -1.29
C GLY A 16 -10.09 -1.47 0.09
N LYS A 17 -10.52 -0.31 0.62
CA LYS A 17 -11.36 -0.25 1.84
C LYS A 17 -12.80 -0.66 1.53
N VAL A 18 -13.34 -0.16 0.42
CA VAL A 18 -14.70 -0.51 -0.05
C VAL A 18 -14.79 -2.00 -0.33
N GLY A 19 -13.84 -2.57 -1.08
CA GLY A 19 -13.77 -4.02 -1.35
C GLY A 19 -13.75 -4.88 -0.09
N ARG A 20 -13.02 -4.44 0.95
CA ARG A 20 -13.01 -5.13 2.26
C ARG A 20 -14.33 -5.02 3.01
N TYR A 21 -15.06 -3.92 2.84
CA TYR A 21 -16.34 -3.69 3.49
C TYR A 21 -17.47 -4.50 2.85
N ILE A 22 -17.46 -4.61 1.52
CA ILE A 22 -18.48 -5.36 0.78
C ILE A 22 -18.21 -6.88 0.75
N GLU A 23 -17.06 -7.32 1.25
CA GLU A 23 -16.60 -8.73 1.27
C GLU A 23 -16.51 -9.42 -0.11
N GLU A 24 -16.66 -8.65 -1.19
CA GLU A 24 -16.64 -9.12 -2.58
C GLU A 24 -15.48 -8.51 -3.39
N PRO A 25 -14.80 -9.31 -4.23
CA PRO A 25 -13.74 -8.79 -5.09
C PRO A 25 -14.30 -8.00 -6.28
N ILE A 26 -13.95 -6.72 -6.37
CA ILE A 26 -14.28 -5.86 -7.52
C ILE A 26 -13.30 -6.17 -8.67
N LYS A 27 -13.82 -6.71 -9.78
CA LYS A 27 -13.01 -7.10 -10.96
C LYS A 27 -12.59 -5.88 -11.78
N ALA A 28 -11.27 -5.65 -11.89
CA ALA A 28 -10.73 -4.64 -12.79
C ALA A 28 -10.92 -5.04 -14.27
N ARG A 29 -11.29 -4.08 -15.11
CA ARG A 29 -11.43 -4.25 -16.56
C ARG A 29 -10.72 -3.10 -17.29
N VAL A 30 -10.30 -3.36 -18.53
CA VAL A 30 -9.65 -2.39 -19.41
C VAL A 30 -10.45 -2.30 -20.70
N ILE A 31 -10.67 -1.08 -21.17
CA ILE A 31 -11.25 -0.81 -22.48
C ILE A 31 -10.10 -0.78 -23.48
N ASP A 32 -10.21 -1.52 -24.57
CA ASP A 32 -9.10 -1.78 -25.51
C ASP A 32 -8.49 -0.48 -26.07
N GLU A 33 -9.34 0.45 -26.49
CA GLU A 33 -8.93 1.76 -27.03
C GLU A 33 -8.36 2.72 -25.96
N LEU A 34 -8.67 2.51 -24.68
CA LEU A 34 -8.35 3.42 -23.58
C LEU A 34 -7.51 2.72 -22.50
N ARG A 35 -6.44 2.05 -22.93
CA ARG A 35 -5.55 1.35 -22.02
C ARG A 35 -4.74 2.34 -21.14
N PRO A 36 -4.67 2.12 -19.81
CA PRO A 36 -3.83 2.94 -18.93
C PRO A 36 -2.36 2.90 -19.36
N LYS A 37 -1.74 4.09 -19.49
CA LYS A 37 -0.33 4.23 -19.88
C LYS A 37 0.64 4.13 -18.70
N THR A 38 0.14 4.30 -17.48
CA THR A 38 0.94 4.30 -16.24
C THR A 38 0.72 3.02 -15.44
N ARG A 39 1.69 2.68 -14.58
CA ARG A 39 1.62 1.50 -13.70
C ARG A 39 0.52 1.65 -12.65
N ALA A 40 -0.08 0.54 -12.26
CA ALA A 40 -1.03 0.49 -11.15
C ALA A 40 -0.44 1.11 -9.86
N PRO A 41 -1.23 1.93 -9.13
CA PRO A 41 -0.80 2.53 -7.87
C PRO A 41 -0.45 1.47 -6.81
N SER A 42 0.39 1.84 -5.84
CA SER A 42 0.70 0.93 -4.73
C SER A 42 -0.39 0.94 -3.67
N GLU A 43 -0.71 -0.22 -3.12
CA GLU A 43 -1.61 -0.37 -1.95
C GLU A 43 -1.03 0.21 -0.64
N LYS A 44 0.25 0.54 -0.63
CA LYS A 44 0.93 1.10 0.54
C LYS A 44 0.70 2.60 0.58
N GLN A 45 0.35 3.14 1.76
CA GLN A 45 0.47 4.57 2.00
C GLN A 45 1.94 4.96 1.90
N THR A 46 2.35 5.57 0.79
CA THR A 46 3.65 6.22 0.64
C THR A 46 3.60 7.58 1.34
N GLY A 47 3.49 7.55 2.66
CA GLY A 47 3.74 8.69 3.53
C GLY A 47 5.06 8.48 4.27
N LYS A 48 5.77 9.58 4.60
CA LYS A 48 6.89 9.48 5.54
C LYS A 48 6.36 8.82 6.82
N PRO A 49 6.97 7.72 7.31
CA PRO A 49 6.54 7.09 8.54
C PRO A 49 6.56 8.13 9.66
N SER A 50 5.58 8.09 10.56
CA SER A 50 5.47 9.05 11.64
C SER A 50 6.74 9.05 12.50
N LYS A 51 7.08 10.19 13.13
CA LYS A 51 8.27 10.33 14.00
C LYS A 51 8.37 9.20 15.04
N LYS A 52 7.22 8.73 15.56
CA LYS A 52 7.14 7.61 16.51
C LYS A 52 7.57 6.27 15.91
N VAL A 53 7.19 5.99 14.66
CA VAL A 53 7.56 4.75 13.95
C VAL A 53 9.06 4.75 13.59
N LEU A 54 9.61 5.91 13.26
CA LEU A 54 11.05 6.07 13.01
C LEU A 54 11.88 5.82 14.26
N ALA A 55 11.48 6.36 15.41
CA ALA A 55 12.16 6.14 16.69
C ALA A 55 12.16 4.64 17.09
N LYS A 56 11.00 3.96 17.02
CA LYS A 56 10.91 2.52 17.31
C LYS A 56 11.76 1.66 16.37
N ARG A 57 11.90 2.06 15.10
CA ARG A 57 12.78 1.36 14.15
C ARG A 57 14.27 1.57 14.46
N ALA A 58 14.64 2.75 14.95
CA ALA A 58 16.01 3.04 15.36
C ALA A 58 16.41 2.25 16.62
N GLU A 59 15.54 2.15 17.62
CA GLU A 59 15.79 1.34 18.82
C GLU A 59 15.93 -0.15 18.48
N LYS A 60 15.04 -0.69 17.64
CA LYS A 60 15.14 -2.08 17.18
C LYS A 60 16.43 -2.38 16.42
N LYS A 61 16.98 -1.41 15.66
CA LYS A 61 18.28 -1.56 15.00
C LYS A 61 19.42 -1.59 16.01
N LYS A 62 19.43 -0.68 16.99
CA LYS A 62 20.44 -0.63 18.06
C LYS A 62 20.43 -1.89 18.93
N ALA A 63 19.25 -2.44 19.23
CA ALA A 63 19.12 -3.69 19.99
C ALA A 63 19.71 -4.89 19.21
N LYS A 64 19.40 -5.01 17.91
CA LYS A 64 19.95 -6.06 17.04
C LYS A 64 21.46 -5.95 16.81
N GLU A 65 22.01 -4.76 16.91
CA GLU A 65 23.46 -4.53 16.79
C GLU A 65 24.22 -4.91 18.06
N LYS A 66 23.61 -4.72 19.24
CA LYS A 66 24.16 -5.16 20.53
C LYS A 66 24.08 -6.68 20.73
N GLU A 67 23.12 -7.35 20.10
CA GLU A 67 22.89 -8.79 20.22
C GLU A 67 23.75 -9.63 19.28
N LYS A 68 24.35 -9.03 18.24
CA LYS A 68 25.33 -9.73 17.42
C LYS A 68 26.64 -9.85 18.22
N PRO A 69 27.07 -11.07 18.60
CA PRO A 69 28.35 -11.23 19.28
C PRO A 69 29.43 -10.73 18.34
N ARG A 70 30.29 -9.82 18.83
CA ARG A 70 31.55 -9.47 18.16
C ARG A 70 32.32 -10.79 17.99
N VAL A 71 32.37 -11.29 16.75
CA VAL A 71 33.30 -12.36 16.38
C VAL A 71 34.69 -11.80 16.65
N LYS A 72 35.39 -12.43 17.61
CA LYS A 72 36.73 -12.07 18.05
C LYS A 72 37.74 -12.87 17.24
#